data_AF-A0A2K8GKN2-F1
#
_entry.id   AF-A0A2K8GKN2-F1
#
_cell.length_a   1.000
_cell.length_b   1.000
_cell.length_c   1.000
_cell.angle_alpha   90.00
_cell.angle_beta   90.00
_cell.angle_gamma   90.00
#
_symmetry.space_group_name_H-M   'P 1'
#
loop_
_entity.id
_entity.type
_entity.pdbx_description
1 polymer ?
#
loop_
_entity_poly.entity_id
_entity_poly.type
_entity_poly.pdbx_seq_one_letter_code
_entity_poly.pdbx_strand_id
1 'polypeptide(L)'
;MNKNYNMITFFKVCLFLHVVYAGDIAPFITKCKWDDSNCLKSSTQNAIAIFAKGIPELGVETLDPINVANLDASSKTLKLFLKNTTGTGLKDTIVKKVSRSISESKLLVTLQCTVDFKGQYEMNGRLIFVPIEGNGGARVILRKIIITVEVDLGEKIGDDGLKRWNINDWKHSYELKDKATIELENLFNGNKILGFAAHNLIASNSNEIVLEVGPPIVKAIVEKIVNNVKRFFEKVPAEDLELL
;
A
#
# COMPACT_ATOMS: atom_id res chain seq x y z
N MET A 1 63.55 -31.53 52.41
CA MET A 1 63.21 -32.70 51.58
C MET A 1 61.90 -32.41 50.85
N ASN A 2 61.98 -32.44 49.52
CA ASN A 2 60.93 -32.30 48.51
C ASN A 2 59.48 -32.64 48.93
N LYS A 3 58.55 -31.78 48.52
CA LYS A 3 57.32 -32.17 47.82
C LYS A 3 56.83 -31.01 46.94
N ASN A 4 57.00 -31.18 45.63
CA ASN A 4 56.21 -30.52 44.59
C ASN A 4 54.73 -30.86 44.76
N TYR A 5 53.81 -30.01 44.28
CA TYR A 5 52.86 -30.33 43.20
C TYR A 5 51.79 -29.22 43.02
N ASN A 6 51.65 -28.80 41.76
CA ASN A 6 50.42 -28.47 41.05
C ASN A 6 49.76 -27.09 41.22
N MET A 7 50.27 -26.19 40.37
CA MET A 7 49.53 -25.22 39.55
C MET A 7 48.25 -25.81 38.94
N ILE A 8 47.06 -25.34 39.35
CA ILE A 8 45.82 -25.44 38.55
C ILE A 8 45.02 -24.15 38.69
N THR A 9 45.17 -23.27 37.70
CA THR A 9 44.35 -22.08 37.50
C THR A 9 42.99 -22.50 36.91
N PHE A 10 41.91 -22.47 37.70
CA PHE A 10 40.55 -22.69 37.19
C PHE A 10 39.93 -21.35 36.78
N PHE A 11 40.12 -20.95 35.52
CA PHE A 11 39.32 -19.90 34.89
C PHE A 11 38.04 -20.55 34.33
N LYS A 12 36.93 -20.49 35.07
CA LYS A 12 35.61 -20.90 34.57
C LYS A 12 35.13 -19.88 33.55
N VAL A 13 35.40 -20.11 32.27
CA VAL A 13 34.75 -19.40 31.17
C VAL A 13 33.32 -19.93 31.07
N CYS A 14 32.36 -19.18 31.61
CA CYS A 14 30.94 -19.46 31.42
C CYS A 14 30.56 -19.05 29.99
N LEU A 15 30.59 -20.00 29.06
CA LEU A 15 30.01 -19.84 27.73
C LEU A 15 28.48 -19.76 27.91
N PHE A 16 27.94 -18.55 28.01
CA PHE A 16 26.51 -18.34 27.82
C PHE A 16 26.21 -18.54 26.34
N LEU A 17 25.85 -19.77 25.96
CA LEU A 17 25.13 -20.05 24.73
C LEU A 17 23.78 -19.33 24.83
N HIS A 18 23.73 -18.10 24.33
CA HIS A 18 22.46 -17.45 24.01
C HIS A 18 21.87 -18.22 22.83
N VAL A 19 20.98 -19.16 23.14
CA VAL A 19 20.00 -19.63 22.16
C VAL A 19 19.15 -18.41 21.84
N VAL A 20 19.51 -17.71 20.78
CA VAL A 20 18.64 -16.70 20.17
C VAL A 20 17.49 -17.49 19.59
N TYR A 21 16.42 -17.64 20.36
CA TYR A 21 15.12 -17.95 19.77
C TYR A 21 14.80 -16.76 18.86
N ALA A 22 14.88 -16.99 17.54
CA ALA A 22 14.32 -16.07 16.58
C ALA A 22 12.82 -16.03 16.85
N GLY A 23 12.37 -15.01 17.57
CA GLY A 23 10.95 -14.78 17.79
C GLY A 23 10.28 -14.44 16.47
N ASP A 24 9.02 -14.82 16.33
CA ASP A 24 8.19 -14.44 15.18
C ASP A 24 8.26 -12.92 14.99
N ILE A 25 8.85 -12.48 13.88
CA ILE A 25 9.10 -11.06 13.60
C ILE A 25 7.86 -10.36 13.03
N ALA A 26 6.79 -11.11 12.75
CA ALA A 26 5.50 -10.60 12.29
C ALA A 26 4.35 -11.21 13.11
N PRO A 27 4.33 -11.06 14.46
CA PRO A 27 3.38 -11.74 15.34
C PRO A 27 1.92 -11.27 15.14
N PHE A 28 1.71 -10.20 14.37
CA PHE A 28 0.41 -9.69 13.97
C PHE A 28 -0.18 -10.42 12.76
N ILE A 29 0.60 -11.24 12.06
CA ILE A 29 0.13 -12.10 10.97
C ILE A 29 -0.34 -13.42 11.58
N THR A 30 -1.62 -13.74 11.39
CA THR A 30 -2.10 -15.10 11.65
C THR A 30 -1.66 -15.99 10.49
N LYS A 31 -0.84 -17.00 10.79
CA LYS A 31 -0.41 -18.01 9.81
C LYS A 31 -1.62 -18.79 9.32
N CYS A 32 -1.77 -18.91 8.01
CA CYS A 32 -2.89 -19.58 7.38
C CYS A 32 -2.42 -20.62 6.39
N LYS A 33 -3.19 -21.70 6.22
CA LYS A 33 -3.04 -22.58 5.08
C LYS A 33 -3.43 -21.83 3.80
N TRP A 34 -2.73 -22.09 2.70
CA TRP A 34 -2.89 -21.35 1.45
C TRP A 34 -4.30 -21.41 0.84
N ASP A 35 -5.05 -22.50 1.07
CA ASP A 35 -6.41 -22.71 0.56
C ASP A 35 -7.50 -22.24 1.54
N ASP A 36 -7.14 -21.82 2.75
CA ASP A 36 -8.07 -21.25 3.72
C ASP A 36 -8.27 -19.74 3.47
N SER A 37 -9.15 -19.44 2.51
CA SER A 37 -9.49 -18.05 2.15
C SER A 37 -10.11 -17.24 3.31
N ASN A 38 -10.75 -17.91 4.29
CA ASN A 38 -11.34 -17.23 5.45
C ASN A 38 -10.26 -16.80 6.45
N CYS A 39 -9.31 -17.69 6.73
CA CYS A 39 -8.13 -17.36 7.52
C CYS A 39 -7.33 -16.25 6.86
N LEU A 40 -6.99 -16.38 5.56
CA LEU A 40 -6.22 -15.38 4.83
C LEU A 40 -6.87 -14.00 4.86
N LYS A 41 -8.19 -13.94 4.65
CA LYS A 41 -8.97 -12.71 4.74
C LYS A 41 -8.90 -12.09 6.14
N SER A 42 -9.09 -12.89 7.18
CA SER A 42 -9.11 -12.42 8.57
C SER A 42 -7.72 -11.96 9.03
N SER A 43 -6.68 -12.72 8.69
CA SER A 43 -5.27 -12.36 8.94
C SER A 43 -4.91 -11.05 8.26
N THR A 44 -5.24 -10.91 6.97
CA THR A 44 -5.02 -9.66 6.21
C THR A 44 -5.77 -8.50 6.86
N GLN A 45 -7.03 -8.70 7.27
CA GLN A 45 -7.83 -7.65 7.89
C GLN A 45 -7.21 -7.14 9.19
N ASN A 46 -6.69 -8.04 10.03
CA ASN A 46 -6.03 -7.69 11.29
C ASN A 46 -4.72 -6.93 11.05
N ALA A 47 -4.03 -7.20 9.95
CA ALA A 47 -2.78 -6.55 9.59
C ALA A 47 -2.96 -5.12 9.04
N ILE A 48 -4.12 -4.77 8.46
CA ILE A 48 -4.34 -3.48 7.76
C ILE A 48 -3.92 -2.27 8.60
N ALA A 49 -4.42 -2.13 9.82
CA ALA A 49 -4.17 -0.95 10.63
C ALA A 49 -2.69 -0.83 11.06
N ILE A 50 -2.02 -1.98 11.26
CA ILE A 50 -0.60 -2.06 11.62
C ILE A 50 0.26 -1.65 10.42
N PHE A 51 -0.02 -2.23 9.24
CA PHE A 51 0.66 -1.88 8.00
C PHE A 51 0.45 -0.42 7.60
N ALA A 52 -0.77 0.10 7.81
CA ALA A 52 -1.09 1.51 7.54
C ALA A 52 -0.27 2.47 8.40
N LYS A 53 -0.07 2.14 9.68
CA LYS A 53 0.78 2.91 10.60
C LYS A 53 2.26 2.91 10.17
N GLY A 54 2.70 1.83 9.52
CA GLY A 54 4.09 1.58 9.14
C GLY A 54 4.80 0.68 10.13
N ILE A 55 5.84 -0.01 9.66
CA ILE A 55 6.66 -0.97 10.41
C ILE A 55 8.13 -0.70 10.04
N PRO A 56 8.77 0.34 10.62
CA PRO A 56 10.10 0.78 10.22
C PRO A 56 11.17 -0.32 10.28
N GLU A 57 11.09 -1.20 11.27
CA GLU A 57 11.98 -2.35 11.47
C GLU A 57 11.90 -3.37 10.32
N LEU A 58 10.79 -3.42 9.59
CA LEU A 58 10.59 -4.25 8.40
C LEU A 58 10.63 -3.42 7.09
N GLY A 59 11.06 -2.15 7.16
CA GLY A 59 11.17 -1.26 5.99
C GLY A 59 9.83 -0.76 5.44
N VAL A 60 8.74 -0.94 6.17
CA VAL A 60 7.40 -0.47 5.80
C VAL A 60 7.23 0.97 6.27
N GLU A 61 7.11 1.88 5.32
CA GLU A 61 6.79 3.29 5.55
C GLU A 61 5.36 3.46 6.10
N THR A 62 5.07 4.62 6.70
CA THR A 62 3.69 5.01 7.00
C THR A 62 2.88 5.15 5.71
N LEU A 63 1.73 4.47 5.67
CA LEU A 63 0.77 4.49 4.56
C LEU A 63 -0.54 5.20 4.93
N ASP A 64 -0.76 5.57 6.19
CA ASP A 64 -1.87 6.42 6.58
C ASP A 64 -1.40 7.46 7.62
N PRO A 65 -1.08 8.70 7.19
CA PRO A 65 -1.23 9.22 5.84
C PRO A 65 -0.19 8.68 4.83
N ILE A 66 -0.62 8.40 3.60
CA ILE A 66 0.26 8.10 2.45
C ILE A 66 0.63 9.39 1.73
N ASN A 67 1.91 9.56 1.41
CA ASN A 67 2.44 10.74 0.73
C ASN A 67 2.93 10.42 -0.69
N VAL A 68 2.53 11.26 -1.66
CA VAL A 68 2.96 11.26 -3.06
C VAL A 68 3.46 12.67 -3.40
N ALA A 69 4.78 12.81 -3.59
CA ALA A 69 5.41 14.12 -3.71
C ALA A 69 5.09 14.82 -5.03
N ASN A 70 5.30 14.16 -6.17
CA ASN A 70 4.99 14.68 -7.49
C ASN A 70 4.44 13.54 -8.34
N LEU A 71 3.38 13.80 -9.09
CA LEU A 71 2.80 12.85 -10.03
C LEU A 71 2.31 13.59 -11.26
N ASP A 72 2.78 13.16 -12.43
CA ASP A 72 2.23 13.54 -13.72
C ASP A 72 1.15 12.52 -14.09
N ALA A 73 -0.11 12.98 -14.09
CA ALA A 73 -1.29 12.21 -14.47
C ALA A 73 -1.84 12.69 -15.83
N SER A 74 -1.00 13.34 -16.65
CA SER A 74 -1.42 13.89 -17.93
C SER A 74 -1.84 12.80 -18.92
N SER A 75 -2.86 13.12 -19.71
CA SER A 75 -3.32 12.36 -20.86
C SER A 75 -3.01 13.13 -22.16
N LYS A 76 -3.45 12.59 -23.31
CA LYS A 76 -3.33 13.28 -24.60
C LYS A 76 -4.11 14.60 -24.66
N THR A 77 -5.19 14.71 -23.89
CA THR A 77 -6.13 15.84 -23.94
C THR A 77 -6.06 16.72 -22.70
N LEU A 78 -5.46 16.23 -21.62
CA LEU A 78 -5.42 16.91 -20.34
C LEU A 78 -4.01 16.87 -19.75
N LYS A 79 -3.40 18.04 -19.54
CA LYS A 79 -2.26 18.13 -18.64
C LYS A 79 -2.77 18.13 -17.21
N LEU A 80 -2.23 17.28 -16.36
CA LEU A 80 -2.55 17.22 -14.94
C LEU A 80 -1.32 16.86 -14.12
N PHE A 81 -0.86 17.80 -13.32
CA PHE A 81 0.21 17.58 -12.35
C PHE A 81 -0.36 17.66 -10.93
N LEU A 82 0.04 16.70 -10.11
CA LEU A 82 -0.27 16.66 -8.68
C LEU A 82 1.02 16.82 -7.88
N LYS A 83 0.97 17.64 -6.84
CA LYS A 83 2.10 17.92 -5.95
C LYS A 83 1.68 17.82 -4.50
N ASN A 84 2.58 17.32 -3.66
CA ASN A 84 2.40 17.22 -2.20
C ASN A 84 1.05 16.57 -1.83
N THR A 85 0.70 15.49 -2.52
CA THR A 85 -0.56 14.78 -2.29
C THR A 85 -0.43 13.89 -1.06
N THR A 86 -1.36 14.06 -0.13
CA THR A 86 -1.50 13.27 1.10
C THR A 86 -2.85 12.56 1.08
N GLY A 87 -2.85 11.25 1.29
CA GLY A 87 -4.05 10.41 1.38
C GLY A 87 -4.23 9.85 2.77
N THR A 88 -5.48 9.73 3.22
CA THR A 88 -5.85 9.11 4.50
C THR A 88 -6.99 8.10 4.32
N GLY A 89 -7.19 7.22 5.31
CA GLY A 89 -8.29 6.26 5.37
C GLY A 89 -7.92 4.82 5.00
N LEU A 90 -6.66 4.56 4.65
CA LEU A 90 -6.17 3.21 4.37
C LEU A 90 -6.22 2.30 5.60
N LYS A 91 -6.06 2.84 6.82
CA LYS A 91 -6.13 2.08 8.08
C LYS A 91 -7.50 1.45 8.35
N ASP A 92 -8.55 2.01 7.74
CA ASP A 92 -9.95 1.58 7.92
C ASP A 92 -10.44 0.70 6.75
N THR A 93 -9.52 0.25 5.90
CA THR A 93 -9.82 -0.61 4.74
C THR A 93 -10.45 -1.93 5.17
N ILE A 94 -11.52 -2.32 4.48
CA ILE A 94 -12.22 -3.59 4.71
C ILE A 94 -11.77 -4.60 3.66
N VAL A 95 -11.19 -5.71 4.10
CA VAL A 95 -10.80 -6.83 3.25
C VAL A 95 -12.05 -7.59 2.84
N LYS A 96 -12.32 -7.64 1.54
CA LYS A 96 -13.49 -8.35 0.98
C LYS A 96 -13.16 -9.80 0.68
N LYS A 97 -12.02 -10.04 0.03
CA LYS A 97 -11.56 -11.36 -0.42
C LYS A 97 -10.05 -11.44 -0.38
N VAL A 98 -9.53 -12.58 0.06
CA VAL A 98 -8.14 -12.98 -0.15
C VAL A 98 -8.15 -14.44 -0.58
N SER A 99 -7.44 -14.77 -1.64
CA SER A 99 -7.29 -16.16 -2.10
C SER A 99 -5.94 -16.36 -2.76
N ARG A 100 -5.32 -17.51 -2.52
CA ARG A 100 -4.03 -17.88 -3.09
C ARG A 100 -4.17 -19.13 -3.95
N SER A 101 -3.42 -19.18 -5.05
CA SER A 101 -3.26 -20.35 -5.91
C SER A 101 -1.79 -20.70 -5.97
N ILE A 102 -1.40 -21.84 -5.39
CA ILE A 102 0.00 -22.31 -5.44
C ILE A 102 0.37 -22.70 -6.88
N SER A 103 -0.52 -23.41 -7.58
CA SER A 103 -0.26 -23.88 -8.96
C SER A 103 -0.04 -22.74 -9.95
N GLU A 104 -0.73 -21.61 -9.76
CA GLU A 104 -0.56 -20.43 -10.59
C GLU A 104 0.44 -19.42 -10.03
N SER A 105 0.95 -19.65 -8.81
CA SER A 105 1.81 -18.69 -8.09
C SER A 105 1.14 -17.32 -7.95
N LYS A 106 -0.15 -17.29 -7.60
CA LYS A 106 -0.96 -16.06 -7.54
C LYS A 106 -1.58 -15.81 -6.18
N LEU A 107 -1.63 -14.53 -5.81
CA LEU A 107 -2.38 -14.02 -4.68
C LEU A 107 -3.37 -12.95 -5.18
N LEU A 108 -4.66 -13.14 -4.88
CA LEU A 108 -5.72 -12.18 -5.19
C LEU A 108 -6.20 -11.54 -3.90
N VAL A 109 -6.22 -10.20 -3.86
CA VAL A 109 -6.70 -9.42 -2.72
C VAL A 109 -7.73 -8.41 -3.23
N THR A 110 -8.94 -8.44 -2.67
CA THR A 110 -9.98 -7.44 -2.92
C THR A 110 -10.26 -6.66 -1.65
N LEU A 111 -10.18 -5.34 -1.76
CA LEU A 111 -10.28 -4.37 -0.67
C LEU A 111 -11.43 -3.40 -0.95
N GLN A 112 -12.11 -2.96 0.09
CA GLN A 112 -13.03 -1.82 0.05
C GLN A 112 -12.44 -0.71 0.92
N CYS A 113 -12.16 0.44 0.32
CA CYS A 113 -11.55 1.58 1.00
C CYS A 113 -12.49 2.79 1.02
N THR A 114 -12.35 3.59 2.08
CA THR A 114 -12.81 4.98 2.12
C THR A 114 -11.57 5.84 2.22
N VAL A 115 -11.34 6.72 1.24
CA VAL A 115 -10.11 7.52 1.17
C VAL A 115 -10.40 9.00 0.95
N ASP A 116 -9.58 9.85 1.57
CA ASP A 116 -9.59 11.31 1.43
C ASP A 116 -8.17 11.77 1.07
N PHE A 117 -8.02 12.23 -0.18
CA PHE A 117 -6.77 12.73 -0.74
C PHE A 117 -6.83 14.24 -0.85
N LYS A 118 -5.76 14.91 -0.40
CA LYS A 118 -5.58 16.36 -0.49
C LYS A 118 -4.22 16.67 -1.08
N GLY A 119 -4.10 17.72 -1.87
CA GLY A 119 -2.82 18.14 -2.43
C GLY A 119 -2.94 19.41 -3.26
N GLN A 120 -1.90 19.69 -4.01
CA GLN A 120 -1.90 20.76 -5.01
C GLN A 120 -2.06 20.16 -6.40
N TYR A 121 -2.79 20.84 -7.28
CA TYR A 121 -2.95 20.45 -8.67
C TYR A 121 -2.59 21.59 -9.61
N GLU A 122 -2.21 21.23 -10.83
CA GLU A 122 -2.13 22.12 -11.98
C GLU A 122 -2.69 21.38 -13.19
N MET A 123 -3.69 21.98 -13.84
CA MET A 123 -4.43 21.34 -14.92
C MET A 123 -4.66 22.31 -16.07
N ASN A 124 -4.51 21.82 -17.29
CA ASN A 124 -4.84 22.56 -18.51
C ASN A 124 -5.16 21.58 -19.65
N GLY A 125 -6.29 21.78 -20.32
CA GLY A 125 -6.66 20.99 -21.48
C GLY A 125 -8.16 20.75 -21.54
N ARG A 126 -8.57 19.50 -21.78
CA ARG A 126 -9.96 19.08 -21.85
C ARG A 126 -10.21 17.91 -20.92
N LEU A 127 -11.14 18.10 -19.99
CA LEU A 127 -11.65 17.05 -19.12
C LEU A 127 -12.99 16.58 -19.67
N ILE A 128 -13.10 15.29 -20.00
CA ILE A 128 -14.19 14.73 -20.82
C ILE A 128 -14.24 15.43 -22.19
N PHE A 129 -15.06 16.47 -22.34
CA PHE A 129 -15.17 17.31 -23.54
C PHE A 129 -15.08 18.81 -23.25
N VAL A 130 -14.91 19.20 -21.98
CA VAL A 130 -14.95 20.60 -21.56
C VAL A 130 -13.54 21.15 -21.41
N PRO A 131 -13.21 22.28 -22.07
CA PRO A 131 -11.98 23.01 -21.80
C PRO A 131 -11.91 23.37 -20.33
N ILE A 132 -10.81 22.99 -19.67
CA ILE A 132 -10.62 23.24 -18.25
C ILE A 132 -9.19 23.69 -18.00
N GLU A 133 -9.06 24.64 -17.09
CA GLU A 133 -7.79 25.07 -16.56
C GLU A 133 -7.94 25.43 -15.08
N GLY A 134 -6.87 25.27 -14.32
CA GLY A 134 -6.83 25.70 -12.93
C GLY A 134 -5.57 25.21 -12.23
N ASN A 135 -5.27 25.85 -11.12
CA ASN A 135 -4.17 25.46 -10.25
C ASN A 135 -4.49 25.89 -8.83
N GLY A 136 -4.19 25.06 -7.84
CA GLY A 136 -4.49 25.34 -6.43
C GLY A 136 -4.68 24.07 -5.61
N GLY A 137 -5.42 24.18 -4.52
CA GLY A 137 -5.81 23.04 -3.69
C GLY A 137 -6.75 22.10 -4.44
N ALA A 138 -6.50 20.79 -4.30
CA ALA A 138 -7.41 19.74 -4.71
C ALA A 138 -7.74 18.83 -3.52
N ARG A 139 -8.99 18.38 -3.45
CA ARG A 139 -9.43 17.32 -2.56
C ARG A 139 -10.31 16.31 -3.29
N VAL A 140 -10.03 15.03 -3.09
CA VAL A 140 -10.80 13.93 -3.66
C VAL A 140 -11.18 12.97 -2.55
N ILE A 141 -12.48 12.70 -2.39
CA ILE A 141 -13.02 11.75 -1.42
C ILE A 141 -13.69 10.61 -2.18
N LEU A 142 -13.20 9.38 -1.99
CA LEU A 142 -13.82 8.17 -2.51
C LEU A 142 -14.37 7.37 -1.34
N ARG A 143 -15.69 7.43 -1.14
CA ARG A 143 -16.34 6.83 0.05
C ARG A 143 -16.36 5.31 0.01
N LYS A 144 -16.42 4.72 -1.19
CA LYS A 144 -16.49 3.28 -1.39
C LYS A 144 -15.84 2.88 -2.70
N ILE A 145 -14.51 2.87 -2.73
CA ILE A 145 -13.74 2.29 -3.84
C ILE A 145 -13.46 0.81 -3.53
N ILE A 146 -13.71 -0.07 -4.49
CA ILE A 146 -13.27 -1.46 -4.43
C ILE A 146 -12.02 -1.58 -5.29
N ILE A 147 -10.94 -2.09 -4.71
CA ILE A 147 -9.68 -2.33 -5.42
C ILE A 147 -9.41 -3.83 -5.39
N THR A 148 -9.12 -4.41 -6.55
CA THR A 148 -8.65 -5.80 -6.64
C THR A 148 -7.22 -5.79 -7.15
N VAL A 149 -6.33 -6.45 -6.44
CA VAL A 149 -4.93 -6.63 -6.81
C VAL A 149 -4.68 -8.13 -7.01
N GLU A 150 -4.16 -8.49 -8.18
CA GLU A 150 -3.64 -9.82 -8.48
C GLU A 150 -2.12 -9.73 -8.51
N VAL A 151 -1.47 -10.51 -7.66
CA VAL A 151 -0.02 -10.51 -7.43
C VAL A 151 0.55 -11.83 -7.91
N ASP A 152 1.58 -11.76 -8.75
CA ASP A 152 2.42 -12.91 -9.10
C ASP A 152 3.44 -13.10 -7.97
N LEU A 153 3.19 -14.10 -7.14
CA LEU A 153 3.92 -14.38 -5.92
C LEU A 153 5.01 -15.41 -6.18
N GLY A 154 6.26 -14.96 -6.17
CA GLY A 154 7.45 -15.80 -6.20
C GLY A 154 8.04 -16.02 -4.81
N GLU A 155 9.16 -16.72 -4.80
CA GLU A 155 9.90 -17.06 -3.58
C GLU A 155 11.40 -16.83 -3.83
N LYS A 156 12.11 -16.39 -2.80
CA LYS A 156 13.57 -16.20 -2.82
C LYS A 156 14.17 -16.75 -1.54
N ILE A 157 15.38 -17.28 -1.63
CA ILE A 157 16.18 -17.65 -0.47
C ILE A 157 17.01 -16.44 -0.08
N GLY A 158 16.90 -15.99 1.18
CA GLY A 158 17.74 -14.93 1.72
C GLY A 158 19.15 -15.41 2.03
N ASP A 159 20.04 -14.47 2.34
CA ASP A 159 21.45 -14.77 2.66
C ASP A 159 21.60 -15.65 3.92
N ASP A 160 20.57 -15.65 4.78
CA ASP A 160 20.45 -16.50 5.97
C ASP A 160 19.89 -17.91 5.67
N GLY A 161 19.65 -18.23 4.40
CA GLY A 161 19.06 -19.50 3.97
C GLY A 161 17.55 -19.60 4.16
N LEU A 162 16.90 -18.57 4.71
CA LEU A 162 15.46 -18.59 4.94
C LEU A 162 14.69 -18.21 3.67
N LYS A 163 13.66 -19.00 3.39
CA LYS A 163 12.74 -18.78 2.28
C LYS A 163 11.83 -17.58 2.59
N ARG A 164 11.71 -16.66 1.63
CA ARG A 164 10.91 -15.45 1.72
C ARG A 164 10.03 -15.30 0.48
N TRP A 165 8.85 -14.71 0.66
CA TRP A 165 8.00 -14.37 -0.47
C TRP A 165 8.60 -13.21 -1.27
N ASN A 166 8.29 -13.14 -2.56
CA ASN A 166 8.69 -12.05 -3.44
C ASN A 166 7.54 -11.69 -4.37
N ILE A 167 7.32 -10.41 -4.61
CA ILE A 167 6.37 -9.94 -5.63
C ILE A 167 7.13 -9.82 -6.95
N ASN A 168 6.79 -10.67 -7.92
CA ASN A 168 7.40 -10.69 -9.26
C ASN A 168 6.73 -9.64 -10.16
N ASP A 169 5.40 -9.66 -10.17
CA ASP A 169 4.57 -8.72 -10.92
C ASP A 169 3.23 -8.54 -10.20
N TRP A 170 2.47 -7.54 -10.60
CA TRP A 170 1.13 -7.29 -10.10
C TRP A 170 0.31 -6.49 -11.10
N LYS A 171 -0.99 -6.74 -11.10
CA LYS A 171 -1.98 -5.91 -11.79
C LYS A 171 -3.09 -5.55 -10.82
N HIS A 172 -3.79 -4.46 -11.13
CA HIS A 172 -4.91 -4.01 -10.32
C HIS A 172 -6.07 -3.58 -11.20
N SER A 173 -7.26 -3.61 -10.61
CA SER A 173 -8.46 -2.98 -11.11
C SER A 173 -9.17 -2.27 -9.97
N TYR A 174 -10.04 -1.32 -10.29
CA TYR A 174 -10.85 -0.65 -9.30
C TYR A 174 -12.22 -0.28 -9.85
N GLU A 175 -13.17 -0.14 -8.94
CA GLU A 175 -14.54 0.27 -9.23
C GLU A 175 -15.05 1.19 -8.11
N LEU A 176 -15.84 2.20 -8.50
CA LEU A 176 -16.49 3.11 -7.56
C LEU A 176 -17.89 2.58 -7.27
N LYS A 177 -18.18 2.28 -6.01
CA LYS A 177 -19.50 1.82 -5.54
C LYS A 177 -20.33 2.93 -4.87
N ASP A 178 -19.77 4.13 -4.79
CA ASP A 178 -20.43 5.32 -4.29
C ASP A 178 -19.95 6.54 -5.09
N LYS A 179 -20.65 7.66 -4.96
CA LYS A 179 -20.31 8.91 -5.65
C LYS A 179 -19.01 9.50 -5.10
N ALA A 180 -18.07 9.81 -5.98
CA ALA A 180 -16.85 10.53 -5.66
C ALA A 180 -17.16 12.00 -5.34
N THR A 181 -16.34 12.61 -4.49
CA THR A 181 -16.33 14.06 -4.29
C THR A 181 -15.01 14.60 -4.82
N ILE A 182 -15.06 15.62 -5.67
CA ILE A 182 -13.89 16.28 -6.24
C ILE A 182 -14.06 17.77 -6.01
N GLU A 183 -13.11 18.37 -5.29
CA GLU A 183 -13.05 19.79 -4.99
C GLU A 183 -11.75 20.34 -5.56
N LEU A 184 -11.83 21.36 -6.42
CA LEU A 184 -10.69 21.99 -7.09
C LEU A 184 -10.76 23.50 -6.91
N GLU A 185 -9.76 24.10 -6.30
CA GLU A 185 -9.69 25.56 -6.10
C GLU A 185 -9.19 26.29 -7.35
N ASN A 186 -9.61 27.54 -7.55
CA ASN A 186 -9.03 28.44 -8.54
C ASN A 186 -9.08 27.91 -10.00
N LEU A 187 -10.21 27.31 -10.36
CA LEU A 187 -10.55 27.02 -11.77
C LEU A 187 -10.70 28.33 -12.57
N PHE A 188 -10.25 28.32 -13.83
CA PHE A 188 -10.28 29.47 -14.75
C PHE A 188 -9.73 30.75 -14.14
N ASN A 189 -8.62 30.64 -13.41
CA ASN A 189 -7.94 31.76 -12.76
C ASN A 189 -8.89 32.58 -11.86
N GLY A 190 -9.82 31.91 -11.18
CA GLY A 190 -10.76 32.52 -10.24
C GLY A 190 -11.98 33.18 -10.87
N ASN A 191 -12.22 32.99 -12.17
CA ASN A 191 -13.45 33.47 -12.80
C ASN A 191 -14.68 32.79 -12.16
N LYS A 192 -15.48 33.56 -11.43
CA LYS A 192 -16.61 33.04 -10.66
C LYS A 192 -17.68 32.32 -11.50
N ILE A 193 -17.94 32.81 -12.72
CA ILE A 193 -18.99 32.24 -13.58
C ILE A 193 -18.53 30.90 -14.16
N LEU A 194 -17.34 30.88 -14.76
CA LEU A 194 -16.77 29.66 -15.35
C LEU A 194 -16.43 28.63 -14.27
N GLY A 195 -15.88 29.08 -13.14
CA GLY A 195 -15.61 28.24 -11.98
C GLY A 195 -16.89 27.58 -11.46
N PHE A 196 -17.96 28.34 -11.23
CA PHE A 196 -19.25 27.78 -10.79
C PHE A 196 -19.80 26.73 -11.77
N ALA A 197 -19.77 27.03 -13.08
CA ALA A 197 -20.22 26.08 -14.10
C ALA A 197 -19.40 24.79 -14.09
N ALA A 198 -18.07 24.89 -13.98
CA ALA A 198 -17.20 23.71 -13.93
C ALA A 198 -17.35 22.91 -12.63
N HIS A 199 -17.53 23.55 -11.47
CA HIS A 199 -17.83 22.85 -10.24
C HIS A 199 -19.10 22.02 -10.34
N ASN A 200 -20.16 22.56 -10.95
CA ASN A 200 -21.40 21.81 -11.16
C ASN A 200 -21.19 20.62 -12.11
N LEU A 201 -20.41 20.80 -13.18
CA LEU A 201 -20.07 19.72 -14.10
C LEU A 201 -19.27 18.62 -13.40
N ILE A 202 -18.25 18.99 -12.63
CA ILE A 202 -17.42 18.06 -11.87
C ILE A 202 -18.26 17.30 -10.83
N ALA A 203 -19.10 18.00 -10.08
CA ALA A 203 -19.98 17.37 -9.10
C ALA A 203 -20.97 16.41 -9.75
N SER A 204 -21.45 16.70 -10.95
CA SER A 204 -22.42 15.88 -11.68
C SER A 204 -21.79 14.65 -12.33
N ASN A 205 -20.51 14.73 -12.72
CA ASN A 205 -19.79 13.69 -13.47
C ASN A 205 -18.55 13.16 -12.72
N SER A 206 -18.60 13.19 -11.39
CA SER A 206 -17.43 12.94 -10.54
C SER A 206 -16.86 11.54 -10.70
N ASN A 207 -17.70 10.51 -10.87
CA ASN A 207 -17.23 9.14 -11.07
C ASN A 207 -16.58 8.95 -12.44
N GLU A 208 -17.17 9.52 -13.49
CA GLU A 208 -16.64 9.49 -14.85
C GLU A 208 -15.27 10.17 -14.91
N ILE A 209 -15.13 11.31 -14.23
CA ILE A 209 -13.85 12.03 -14.12
C ILE A 209 -12.80 11.17 -13.41
N VAL A 210 -13.14 10.51 -12.30
CA VAL A 210 -12.21 9.59 -11.62
C VAL A 210 -11.82 8.43 -12.53
N LEU A 211 -12.73 7.90 -13.33
CA LEU A 211 -12.42 6.80 -14.26
C LEU A 211 -11.54 7.24 -15.44
N GLU A 212 -11.69 8.49 -15.92
CA GLU A 212 -10.87 9.06 -16.98
C GLU A 212 -9.45 9.41 -16.50
N VAL A 213 -9.35 10.06 -15.34
CA VAL A 213 -8.11 10.70 -14.86
C VAL A 213 -7.40 9.90 -13.75
N GLY A 214 -8.16 9.11 -13.00
CA GLY A 214 -7.67 8.33 -11.87
C GLY A 214 -6.70 7.19 -12.19
N PRO A 215 -6.69 6.51 -13.36
CA PRO A 215 -5.82 5.35 -13.58
C PRO A 215 -4.32 5.54 -13.23
N PRO A 216 -3.60 6.58 -13.72
CA PRO A 216 -2.21 6.79 -13.32
C PRO A 216 -2.05 7.11 -11.83
N ILE A 217 -3.03 7.79 -11.22
CA ILE A 217 -3.03 8.17 -9.80
C ILE A 217 -3.22 6.94 -8.91
N VAL A 218 -4.24 6.13 -9.19
CA VAL A 218 -4.51 4.88 -8.48
C VAL A 218 -3.32 3.92 -8.64
N LYS A 219 -2.75 3.80 -9.84
CA LYS A 219 -1.56 2.98 -10.07
C LYS A 219 -0.40 3.41 -9.17
N ALA A 220 -0.08 4.70 -9.09
CA ALA A 220 1.02 5.20 -8.25
C ALA A 220 0.80 4.91 -6.76
N ILE A 221 -0.44 5.04 -6.28
CA ILE A 221 -0.82 4.72 -4.89
C ILE A 221 -0.67 3.22 -4.62
N VAL A 222 -1.23 2.37 -5.48
CA VAL A 222 -1.16 0.91 -5.33
C VAL A 222 0.30 0.44 -5.43
N GLU A 223 1.09 1.01 -6.34
CA GLU A 223 2.51 0.70 -6.49
C GLU A 223 3.29 1.02 -5.21
N LYS A 224 3.03 2.18 -4.59
CA LYS A 224 3.64 2.51 -3.29
C LYS A 224 3.27 1.52 -2.20
N ILE A 225 2.02 1.07 -2.14
CA ILE A 225 1.57 0.05 -1.17
C ILE A 225 2.26 -1.30 -1.46
N VAL A 226 2.25 -1.76 -2.71
CA VAL A 226 2.87 -3.02 -3.13
C VAL A 226 4.37 -3.01 -2.84
N ASN A 227 5.07 -1.90 -3.07
CA ASN A 227 6.48 -1.76 -2.74
C ASN A 227 6.75 -1.90 -1.24
N ASN A 228 5.86 -1.40 -0.38
CA ASN A 228 5.96 -1.60 1.07
C ASN A 228 5.70 -3.06 1.47
N VAL A 229 4.72 -3.72 0.86
CA VAL A 229 4.49 -5.16 1.06
C VAL A 229 5.70 -5.98 0.59
N LYS A 230 6.34 -5.60 -0.52
CA LYS A 230 7.55 -6.24 -1.01
C LYS A 230 8.71 -6.14 -0.02
N ARG A 231 8.97 -4.96 0.54
CA ARG A 231 10.00 -4.76 1.58
C ARG A 231 9.73 -5.61 2.82
N PHE A 232 8.46 -5.71 3.22
CA PHE A 232 8.05 -6.60 4.30
C PHE A 232 8.36 -8.07 3.99
N PHE A 233 7.97 -8.57 2.81
CA PHE A 233 8.26 -9.94 2.40
C PHE A 233 9.77 -10.22 2.26
N GLU A 234 10.58 -9.23 1.87
CA GLU A 234 12.04 -9.35 1.84
C GLU A 234 12.67 -9.50 3.23
N LYS A 235 11.96 -9.16 4.30
CA LYS A 235 12.43 -9.30 5.68
C LYS A 235 11.84 -10.53 6.37
N VAL A 236 10.58 -10.85 6.14
CA VAL A 236 9.84 -11.89 6.87
C VAL A 236 9.94 -13.26 6.20
N PRO A 237 10.44 -14.30 6.91
CA PRO A 237 10.41 -15.68 6.44
C PRO A 237 8.99 -16.15 6.08
N ALA A 238 8.88 -16.95 5.02
CA ALA A 238 7.60 -17.50 4.58
C ALA A 238 6.92 -18.34 5.67
N GLU A 239 7.71 -19.07 6.47
CA GLU A 239 7.22 -19.85 7.63
C GLU A 239 6.58 -19.00 8.73
N ASP A 240 6.81 -17.68 8.74
CA ASP A 240 6.14 -16.72 9.62
C ASP A 240 4.82 -16.19 9.05
N LEU A 241 4.53 -16.48 7.78
CA LEU A 241 3.35 -15.98 7.07
C LEU A 241 2.34 -17.10 6.76
N GLU A 242 2.80 -18.34 6.61
CA GLU A 242 1.97 -19.46 6.16
C GLU A 242 2.08 -20.69 7.06
N LEU A 243 1.00 -21.47 7.08
CA LEU A 243 1.02 -22.85 7.55
C LEU A 243 1.27 -23.74 6.32
N LEU A 244 2.29 -24.60 6.43
CA LEU A 244 2.60 -25.63 5.43
C LEU A 244 1.47 -26.67 5.32
#